data_AF-A0A074W800-F1
#
_entry.id   AF-A0A074W800-F1
#
_cell.length_a   1.000
_cell.length_b   1.000
_cell.length_c   1.000
_cell.angle_alpha   90.00
_cell.angle_beta   90.00
_cell.angle_gamma   90.00
#
_symmetry.space_group_name_H-M   'P 1'
#
loop_
_entity.id
_entity.type
_entity.pdbx_description
1 polymer ?
#
loop_
_entity_poly.entity_id
_entity_poly.type
_entity_poly.pdbx_seq_one_letter_code
_entity_poly.pdbx_strand_id
1 'polypeptide(L)'
;MDDSWQETAFSSRHMHNRQSRNTGSKSTGGKSKRTTFDVRKTFGSYTVKCPAWYKLYTSGDGVSSGEQEAVLELYRLTECGTGVVGEMVLPGVLRAAVLLAASRKSLQGILERLEPVDAKEEDDNEDEDQNSDEESDEEEQDSEHQPSDRFSTFEKNSFREPKFWLRWNGVLESMATKEEKAESGLGYIIFPSNDCRKFKGTLNCASLEWKDVAFSGHKIAPRSESDIPVAWGVNEVPM
;
A
#
# COMPACT_ATOMS: atom_id res chain seq x y z
N MET A 1 -10.36 -46.66 48.83
CA MET A 1 -9.97 -46.40 47.43
C MET A 1 -11.04 -45.52 46.84
N ASP A 2 -10.59 -44.35 46.39
CA ASP A 2 -11.10 -43.52 45.29
C ASP A 2 -12.56 -43.06 45.30
N ASP A 3 -12.79 -41.83 45.75
CA ASP A 3 -13.75 -40.93 45.07
C ASP A 3 -13.43 -39.42 45.23
N SER A 4 -12.15 -39.07 45.45
CA SER A 4 -11.69 -37.67 45.57
C SER A 4 -11.65 -36.89 44.25
N TRP A 5 -12.00 -37.51 43.12
CA TRP A 5 -12.04 -36.85 41.81
C TRP A 5 -13.41 -36.21 41.48
N GLN A 6 -14.50 -36.57 42.18
CA GLN A 6 -15.83 -36.01 41.91
C GLN A 6 -16.06 -34.63 42.56
N GLU A 7 -15.50 -34.37 43.74
CA GLU A 7 -15.73 -33.09 44.45
C GLU A 7 -14.95 -31.90 43.86
N THR A 8 -13.86 -32.14 43.12
CA THR A 8 -13.08 -31.07 42.48
C THR A 8 -13.73 -30.55 41.19
N ALA A 9 -14.64 -31.31 40.58
CA ALA A 9 -15.26 -30.96 39.30
C ALA A 9 -16.39 -29.90 39.40
N PHE A 10 -16.91 -29.63 40.59
CA PHE A 10 -18.05 -28.70 40.77
C PHE A 10 -17.71 -27.36 41.45
N SER A 11 -16.45 -27.14 41.87
CA SER A 11 -16.04 -25.95 42.63
C SER A 11 -15.59 -24.75 41.77
N SER A 12 -15.28 -24.96 40.49
CA SER A 12 -14.77 -23.89 39.60
C SER A 12 -15.85 -23.32 38.66
N ARG A 13 -16.92 -22.75 39.24
CA ARG A 13 -17.80 -21.82 38.53
C ARG A 13 -17.85 -20.51 39.28
N HIS A 14 -16.91 -19.63 38.96
CA HIS A 14 -16.97 -18.23 39.35
C HIS A 14 -18.28 -17.63 38.79
N MET A 15 -19.17 -17.28 39.71
CA MET A 15 -20.49 -16.74 39.41
C MET A 15 -20.37 -15.36 38.79
N HIS A 16 -21.14 -15.15 37.72
CA HIS A 16 -21.35 -13.87 37.06
C HIS A 16 -21.94 -12.86 38.06
N ASN A 17 -21.28 -11.72 38.27
CA ASN A 17 -21.96 -10.56 38.86
C ASN A 17 -22.73 -9.83 37.74
N ARG A 18 -23.98 -10.23 37.53
CA ARG A 18 -24.98 -9.45 36.78
C ARG A 18 -25.62 -8.44 37.73
N GLN A 19 -25.22 -7.18 37.65
CA GLN A 19 -26.09 -6.06 38.00
C GLN A 19 -26.70 -5.48 36.72
N SER A 20 -27.98 -5.78 36.51
CA SER A 20 -28.91 -5.01 35.67
C SER A 20 -29.17 -3.67 36.38
N ARG A 21 -29.38 -2.49 35.78
CA ARG A 21 -30.08 -2.06 34.57
C ARG A 21 -29.61 -0.62 34.29
N ASN A 22 -29.28 -0.28 33.05
CA ASN A 22 -29.84 0.93 32.47
C ASN A 22 -30.18 0.67 31.00
N THR A 23 -31.43 0.97 30.70
CA THR A 23 -32.17 0.66 29.49
C THR A 23 -31.87 1.66 28.39
N GLY A 24 -31.54 1.18 27.19
CA GLY A 24 -31.70 1.97 25.97
C GLY A 24 -30.58 1.84 24.93
N SER A 25 -30.40 0.66 24.34
CA SER A 25 -30.34 0.48 22.87
C SER A 25 -29.93 -0.96 22.54
N LYS A 26 -30.61 -1.51 21.55
CA LYS A 26 -30.65 -2.92 21.18
C LYS A 26 -29.35 -3.42 20.57
N SER A 27 -29.05 -4.69 20.88
CA SER A 27 -28.43 -5.72 20.02
C SER A 27 -27.01 -5.41 19.49
N THR A 28 -25.98 -6.23 19.68
CA THR A 28 -25.96 -7.69 19.74
C THR A 28 -24.53 -8.08 20.11
N GLY A 29 -24.36 -8.98 21.09
CA GLY A 29 -23.14 -9.80 21.14
C GLY A 29 -23.11 -10.62 19.86
N GLY A 30 -22.10 -10.41 19.03
CA GLY A 30 -21.94 -11.09 17.76
C GLY A 30 -20.51 -10.94 17.32
N LYS A 31 -19.84 -12.09 17.10
CA LYS A 31 -18.63 -12.31 16.31
C LYS A 31 -17.95 -11.03 15.85
N SER A 32 -16.70 -10.79 16.27
CA SER A 32 -15.79 -9.83 15.62
C SER A 32 -16.06 -9.87 14.12
N LYS A 33 -16.79 -8.87 13.60
CA LYS A 33 -16.95 -8.70 12.16
C LYS A 33 -15.52 -8.61 11.69
N ARG A 34 -15.02 -9.59 10.91
CA ARG A 34 -13.80 -9.40 10.14
C ARG A 34 -14.04 -8.08 9.42
N THR A 35 -13.40 -7.03 9.90
CA THR A 35 -13.73 -5.68 9.49
C THR A 35 -13.27 -5.61 8.05
N THR A 36 -14.22 -5.46 7.12
CA THR A 36 -13.93 -5.19 5.72
C THR A 36 -12.79 -4.17 5.65
N PHE A 37 -11.76 -4.48 4.86
CA PHE A 37 -10.61 -3.62 4.71
C PHE A 37 -11.09 -2.28 4.17
N ASP A 38 -10.70 -1.22 4.87
CA ASP A 38 -11.03 0.14 4.48
C ASP A 38 -9.76 0.77 3.92
N VAL A 39 -9.71 0.93 2.60
CA VAL A 39 -8.56 1.51 1.89
C VAL A 39 -8.21 2.89 2.41
N ARG A 40 -9.15 3.65 2.98
CA ARG A 40 -8.86 4.99 3.55
C ARG A 40 -7.90 4.93 4.73
N LYS A 41 -7.73 3.75 5.35
CA LYS A 41 -6.75 3.54 6.41
C LYS A 41 -5.32 3.57 5.88
N THR A 42 -5.09 3.41 4.57
CA THR A 42 -3.77 3.58 3.97
C THR A 42 -3.34 5.04 3.91
N PHE A 43 -4.25 6.01 3.95
CA PHE A 43 -3.89 7.42 3.81
C PHE A 43 -3.10 7.93 5.00
N GLY A 44 -2.10 8.77 4.76
CA GLY A 44 -1.23 9.33 5.79
C GLY A 44 0.23 9.32 5.38
N SER A 45 1.08 9.78 6.29
CA SER A 45 2.53 9.86 6.09
C SER A 45 3.19 8.69 6.80
N TYR A 46 4.16 8.08 6.11
CA TYR A 46 4.91 6.93 6.56
C TYR A 46 6.39 7.24 6.47
N THR A 47 7.14 6.86 7.50
CA THR A 47 8.60 6.84 7.41
C THR A 47 9.02 5.58 6.68
N VAL A 48 10.07 5.69 5.89
CA VAL A 48 10.54 4.63 4.99
C VAL A 48 11.94 4.19 5.39
N LYS A 49 12.10 2.88 5.46
CA LYS A 49 13.38 2.20 5.60
C LYS A 49 13.66 1.43 4.32
N CYS A 50 14.62 1.92 3.55
CA CYS A 50 15.13 1.27 2.35
C CYS A 50 16.66 1.13 2.48
N PRO A 51 17.18 -0.08 2.78
CA PRO A 51 18.62 -0.28 2.95
C PRO A 51 19.45 0.06 1.71
N ALA A 52 18.91 -0.15 0.50
CA ALA A 52 19.61 0.20 -0.74
C ALA A 52 19.74 1.71 -0.90
N TRP A 53 18.66 2.47 -0.65
CA TRP A 53 18.71 3.93 -0.59
C TRP A 53 19.70 4.42 0.45
N TYR A 54 19.65 3.88 1.68
CA TYR A 54 20.51 4.35 2.78
C TYR A 54 22.00 4.18 2.45
N LYS A 55 22.37 3.13 1.71
CA LYS A 55 23.75 2.94 1.22
C LYS A 55 24.16 4.03 0.23
N LEU A 56 23.30 4.36 -0.74
CA LEU A 56 23.55 5.44 -1.69
C LEU A 56 23.64 6.79 -0.98
N TYR A 57 22.71 7.04 -0.05
CA TYR A 57 22.63 8.27 0.73
C TYR A 57 23.88 8.52 1.58
N THR A 58 24.42 7.46 2.21
CA THR A 58 25.60 7.57 3.09
C THR A 58 26.94 7.50 2.35
N SER A 59 26.94 6.99 1.12
CA SER A 59 28.14 6.89 0.29
C SER A 59 28.42 8.15 -0.53
N GLY A 60 27.49 9.09 -0.61
CA GLY A 60 27.70 10.40 -1.22
C GLY A 60 28.67 11.25 -0.39
N ASP A 61 29.74 11.73 -1.01
CA ASP A 61 30.87 12.47 -0.38
C ASP A 61 30.51 13.91 0.06
N GLY A 62 29.22 14.17 0.34
CA GLY A 62 28.65 15.50 0.55
C GLY A 62 27.51 15.52 1.55
N VAL A 63 27.52 14.63 2.56
CA VAL A 63 26.53 14.61 3.64
C VAL A 63 26.54 15.97 4.37
N SER A 64 25.71 16.88 3.87
CA SER A 64 25.15 17.96 4.67
C SER A 64 24.40 17.26 5.78
N SER A 65 24.78 17.52 7.02
CA SER A 65 24.33 16.89 8.26
C SER A 65 22.85 17.15 8.61
N GLY A 66 21.95 17.05 7.63
CA GLY A 66 20.52 17.01 7.84
C GLY A 66 20.10 15.55 7.98
N GLU A 67 19.50 15.20 9.12
CA GLU A 67 18.75 13.97 9.29
C GLU A 67 17.49 14.03 8.40
N GLN A 68 17.63 13.89 7.09
CA GLN A 68 16.48 13.78 6.20
C GLN A 68 15.95 12.36 6.26
N GLU A 69 14.68 12.24 6.64
CA GLU A 69 13.99 10.96 6.71
C GLU A 69 13.32 10.66 5.36
N ALA A 70 13.44 9.41 4.91
CA ALA A 70 12.70 8.95 3.73
C ALA A 70 11.22 8.82 4.08
N VAL A 71 10.33 9.33 3.23
CA VAL A 71 8.90 9.42 3.49
C VAL A 71 8.09 8.87 2.32
N LEU A 72 6.98 8.20 2.64
CA LEU A 72 5.92 7.86 1.72
C LEU A 72 4.63 8.50 2.22
N GLU A 73 4.00 9.32 1.40
CA GLU A 73 2.71 9.91 1.69
C GLU A 73 1.64 9.32 0.78
N LEU A 74 0.51 8.94 1.36
CA LEU A 74 -0.66 8.43 0.64
C LEU A 74 -1.83 9.39 0.88
N TYR A 75 -2.31 10.04 -0.17
CA TYR A 75 -3.20 11.19 -0.07
C TYR A 75 -4.67 10.83 -0.16
N ARG A 76 -5.04 10.22 -1.29
CA ARG A 76 -6.44 10.06 -1.70
C ARG A 76 -6.59 8.93 -2.71
N LEU A 77 -7.83 8.61 -3.04
CA LEU A 77 -8.12 7.75 -4.18
C LEU A 77 -7.92 8.51 -5.49
N THR A 78 -7.62 7.75 -6.55
CA THR A 78 -7.76 8.20 -7.94
C THR A 78 -9.20 8.61 -8.22
N GLU A 79 -9.43 9.40 -9.26
CA GLU A 79 -10.78 9.86 -9.65
C GLU A 79 -11.74 8.70 -9.93
N CYS A 80 -11.23 7.63 -10.56
CA CYS A 80 -11.96 6.39 -10.79
C CYS A 80 -12.16 5.53 -9.54
N GLY A 81 -11.50 5.85 -8.42
CA GLY A 81 -11.64 5.14 -7.14
C GLY A 81 -10.91 3.81 -7.04
N THR A 82 -10.27 3.35 -8.11
CA THR A 82 -9.65 2.02 -8.17
C THR A 82 -8.20 1.99 -7.69
N GLY A 83 -7.61 3.14 -7.35
CA GLY A 83 -6.25 3.25 -6.86
C GLY A 83 -6.06 4.34 -5.81
N VAL A 84 -4.88 4.35 -5.18
CA VAL A 84 -4.43 5.36 -4.21
C VAL A 84 -3.28 6.15 -4.82
N VAL A 85 -3.35 7.47 -4.69
CA VAL A 85 -2.32 8.41 -5.16
C VAL A 85 -1.49 8.89 -3.98
N GLY A 86 -0.18 9.03 -4.18
CA GLY A 86 0.77 9.46 -3.17
C GLY A 86 2.06 10.03 -3.74
N GLU A 87 2.99 10.33 -2.85
CA GLU A 87 4.37 10.75 -3.16
C GLU A 87 5.35 9.94 -2.31
N MET A 88 6.49 9.59 -2.86
CA MET A 88 7.62 9.01 -2.15
C MET A 88 8.85 9.88 -2.33
N VAL A 89 9.49 10.19 -1.21
CA VAL A 89 10.73 10.97 -1.16
C VAL A 89 11.79 10.11 -0.47
N LEU A 90 12.81 9.73 -1.22
CA LEU A 90 14.06 9.15 -0.75
C LEU A 90 15.15 10.22 -0.93
N PRO A 91 15.45 11.01 0.11
CA PRO A 91 16.35 12.16 0.02
C PRO A 91 17.63 11.91 -0.77
N GLY A 92 17.95 12.85 -1.67
CA GLY A 92 19.15 12.82 -2.52
C GLY A 92 19.25 11.64 -3.47
N VAL A 93 18.14 10.93 -3.73
CA VAL A 93 18.11 9.77 -4.62
C VAL A 93 16.86 9.74 -5.48
N LEU A 94 15.67 9.89 -4.89
CA LEU A 94 14.40 9.72 -5.61
C LEU A 94 13.31 10.61 -5.03
N ARG A 95 12.61 11.33 -5.89
CA ARG A 95 11.34 11.98 -5.57
C ARG A 95 10.31 11.60 -6.62
N ALA A 96 9.23 10.95 -6.23
CA ALA A 96 8.30 10.35 -7.18
C ALA A 96 6.83 10.42 -6.74
N ALA A 97 5.97 10.63 -7.72
CA ALA A 97 4.56 10.25 -7.66
C ALA A 97 4.42 8.74 -7.50
N VAL A 98 3.46 8.29 -6.69
CA VAL A 98 3.16 6.88 -6.44
C VAL A 98 1.69 6.60 -6.72
N LEU A 99 1.43 5.51 -7.45
CA LEU A 99 0.11 4.91 -7.63
C LEU A 99 0.09 3.51 -7.04
N LEU A 100 -0.90 3.26 -6.19
CA LEU A 100 -1.19 1.94 -5.65
C LEU A 100 -2.52 1.42 -6.21
N ALA A 101 -2.58 0.13 -6.55
CA ALA A 101 -3.83 -0.52 -6.95
C ALA A 101 -3.97 -1.92 -6.34
N ALA A 102 -5.20 -2.41 -6.20
CA ALA A 102 -5.46 -3.72 -5.60
C ALA A 102 -4.97 -4.90 -6.47
N SER A 103 -4.81 -4.69 -7.78
CA SER A 103 -4.40 -5.71 -8.75
C SER A 103 -3.57 -5.11 -9.88
N ARG A 104 -2.79 -5.93 -10.60
CA ARG A 104 -2.07 -5.47 -11.79
C ARG A 104 -3.02 -4.91 -12.85
N LYS A 105 -4.15 -5.59 -13.08
CA LYS A 105 -5.20 -5.15 -14.02
C LYS A 105 -5.79 -3.79 -13.65
N SER A 106 -6.06 -3.54 -12.37
CA SER A 106 -6.56 -2.22 -11.92
C SER A 106 -5.48 -1.15 -12.02
N LEU A 107 -4.21 -1.48 -11.76
CA LEU A 107 -3.08 -0.56 -11.97
C LEU A 107 -2.97 -0.16 -13.45
N GLN A 108 -2.94 -1.14 -14.35
CA GLN A 108 -2.88 -0.90 -15.79
C GLN A 108 -4.05 -0.04 -16.28
N GLY A 109 -5.29 -0.37 -15.88
CA GLY A 109 -6.46 0.43 -16.26
C GLY A 109 -6.50 1.84 -15.67
N ILE A 110 -5.71 2.13 -14.62
CA ILE A 110 -5.49 3.51 -14.15
C ILE A 110 -4.46 4.20 -15.05
N LEU A 111 -3.34 3.53 -15.37
CA LEU A 111 -2.27 4.08 -16.19
C LEU A 111 -2.75 4.43 -17.60
N GLU A 112 -3.52 3.57 -18.24
CA GLU A 112 -4.11 3.80 -19.57
C GLU A 112 -5.02 5.04 -19.64
N ARG A 113 -5.50 5.54 -18.49
CA ARG A 113 -6.32 6.76 -18.41
C ARG A 113 -5.50 8.01 -18.09
N LEU A 114 -4.35 7.83 -17.45
CA LEU A 114 -3.46 8.93 -17.06
C LEU A 114 -2.44 9.23 -18.16
N GLU A 115 -2.02 8.22 -18.92
CA GLU A 115 -1.12 8.38 -20.05
C GLU A 115 -1.94 8.74 -21.31
N PRO A 116 -1.75 9.92 -21.91
CA PRO A 116 -2.42 10.25 -23.15
C PRO A 116 -1.96 9.30 -24.27
N VAL A 117 -2.89 9.02 -25.19
CA VAL A 117 -2.83 8.02 -26.28
C VAL A 117 -1.60 8.15 -27.22
N ASP A 118 -0.79 9.21 -27.09
CA ASP A 118 0.36 9.51 -27.95
C ASP A 118 1.72 8.97 -27.43
N ALA A 119 1.75 8.24 -26.30
CA ALA A 119 2.98 7.64 -25.76
C ALA A 119 2.99 6.11 -25.80
N LYS A 120 2.35 5.48 -26.80
CA LYS A 120 2.56 4.06 -27.10
C LYS A 120 3.95 3.84 -27.69
N GLU A 121 4.98 3.89 -26.85
CA GLU A 121 6.15 3.08 -27.11
C GLU A 121 5.75 1.63 -26.79
N GLU A 122 5.82 0.78 -27.81
CA GLU A 122 5.60 -0.67 -27.73
C GLU A 122 6.68 -1.27 -26.81
N ASP A 123 6.43 -1.28 -25.50
CA ASP A 123 7.19 -2.11 -24.56
C ASP A 123 6.52 -3.48 -24.48
N ASP A 124 6.71 -4.25 -25.55
CA ASP A 124 6.35 -5.66 -25.68
C ASP A 124 7.32 -6.51 -24.85
N ASN A 125 7.26 -6.36 -23.53
CA ASN A 125 7.94 -7.27 -22.61
C ASN A 125 7.02 -8.46 -22.32
N GLU A 126 7.06 -9.44 -23.24
CA GLU A 126 6.68 -10.82 -22.99
C GLU A 126 7.65 -11.44 -21.96
N ASP A 127 7.48 -11.13 -20.68
CA ASP A 127 8.06 -11.95 -19.60
C ASP A 127 7.07 -13.09 -19.29
N GLU A 128 7.29 -14.23 -19.94
CA GLU A 128 6.75 -15.54 -19.59
C GLU A 128 7.20 -15.95 -18.18
N ASP A 129 6.53 -15.47 -17.14
CA ASP A 129 6.57 -16.13 -15.83
C ASP A 129 5.52 -17.26 -15.80
N GLN A 130 5.90 -18.39 -16.40
CA GLN A 130 5.30 -19.69 -16.13
C GLN A 130 5.60 -20.08 -14.68
N ASN A 131 4.73 -19.65 -13.76
CA ASN A 131 4.50 -20.44 -12.55
C ASN A 131 3.00 -20.63 -12.38
N SER A 132 2.58 -21.82 -12.79
CA SER A 132 1.24 -22.35 -12.65
C SER A 132 0.83 -22.36 -11.17
N ASP A 133 -0.18 -21.56 -10.85
CA ASP A 133 -1.14 -21.90 -9.83
C ASP A 133 -2.52 -21.69 -10.47
N GLU A 134 -2.97 -22.76 -11.13
CA GLU A 134 -4.34 -22.95 -11.59
C GLU A 134 -5.29 -22.80 -10.40
N GLU A 135 -5.92 -21.64 -10.24
CA GLU A 135 -7.32 -21.63 -9.82
C GLU A 135 -8.15 -20.94 -10.90
N SER A 136 -9.03 -21.78 -11.44
CA SER A 136 -9.78 -21.65 -12.66
C SER A 136 -10.70 -20.43 -12.71
N ASP A 137 -10.88 -20.03 -13.96
CA ASP A 137 -11.67 -18.96 -14.54
C ASP A 137 -13.15 -18.83 -14.13
N GLU A 138 -13.64 -17.62 -14.44
CA GLU A 138 -15.00 -17.31 -14.91
C GLU A 138 -16.19 -17.40 -13.93
N GLU A 139 -16.61 -16.23 -13.43
CA GLU A 139 -18.00 -15.80 -13.67
C GLU A 139 -18.00 -14.36 -14.20
N GLU A 140 -18.37 -14.23 -15.47
CA GLU A 140 -18.77 -12.99 -16.12
C GLU A 140 -19.95 -12.35 -15.37
N GLN A 141 -19.78 -11.11 -14.93
CA GLN A 141 -20.91 -10.18 -14.89
C GLN A 141 -20.49 -8.91 -15.63
N ASP A 142 -20.82 -8.91 -16.92
CA ASP A 142 -21.18 -7.70 -17.65
C ASP A 142 -22.20 -6.94 -16.81
N SER A 143 -21.73 -5.97 -16.05
CA SER A 143 -22.57 -5.09 -15.26
C SER A 143 -22.25 -3.67 -15.69
N GLU A 144 -23.16 -3.19 -16.53
CA GLU A 144 -23.48 -1.79 -16.78
C GLU A 144 -23.09 -0.90 -15.59
N HIS A 145 -22.57 0.29 -15.91
CA HIS A 145 -22.18 1.34 -14.96
C HIS A 145 -23.27 1.66 -13.91
N GLN A 146 -23.37 0.86 -12.86
CA GLN A 146 -23.80 1.33 -11.57
C GLN A 146 -22.59 1.91 -10.85
N PRO A 147 -22.76 2.96 -10.02
CA PRO A 147 -21.72 3.40 -9.12
C PRO A 147 -21.52 2.30 -8.07
N SER A 148 -20.78 1.26 -8.43
CA SER A 148 -20.24 0.31 -7.49
C SER A 148 -19.48 1.13 -6.45
N ASP A 149 -19.69 0.79 -5.18
CA ASP A 149 -19.02 1.46 -4.09
C ASP A 149 -17.52 1.46 -4.40
N ARG A 150 -16.91 2.64 -4.58
CA ARG A 150 -15.51 2.80 -5.03
C ARG A 150 -14.53 2.03 -4.11
N PHE A 151 -14.98 1.70 -2.91
CA PHE A 151 -14.24 0.93 -1.91
C PHE A 151 -14.31 -0.60 -2.10
N SER A 152 -15.29 -1.12 -2.85
CA SER A 152 -15.50 -2.56 -3.08
C SER A 152 -14.34 -3.24 -3.81
N THR A 153 -13.59 -2.51 -4.65
CA THR A 153 -12.40 -3.01 -5.35
C THR A 153 -11.34 -3.56 -4.38
N PHE A 154 -11.31 -3.05 -3.14
CA PHE A 154 -10.36 -3.47 -2.11
C PHE A 154 -10.94 -4.52 -1.13
N GLU A 155 -12.20 -4.93 -1.29
CA GLU A 155 -12.87 -5.83 -0.35
C GLU A 155 -12.23 -7.23 -0.35
N LYS A 156 -11.72 -7.70 -1.49
CA LYS A 156 -10.97 -8.98 -1.58
C LYS A 156 -9.70 -9.01 -0.71
N ASN A 157 -9.16 -7.84 -0.36
CA ASN A 157 -8.02 -7.72 0.55
C ASN A 157 -8.41 -7.80 2.03
N SER A 158 -9.69 -7.95 2.39
CA SER A 158 -10.15 -7.96 3.78
C SER A 158 -9.78 -9.21 4.59
N PHE A 159 -9.36 -10.29 3.93
CA PHE A 159 -9.12 -11.61 4.53
C PHE A 159 -7.66 -12.05 4.54
N ARG A 160 -6.76 -11.25 3.95
CA ARG A 160 -5.31 -11.48 3.85
C ARG A 160 -4.60 -10.17 4.17
N GLU A 161 -3.28 -10.20 4.36
CA GLU A 161 -2.47 -8.97 4.43
C GLU A 161 -2.72 -8.15 3.14
N PRO A 162 -3.32 -6.94 3.20
CA PRO A 162 -3.66 -6.19 2.00
C PRO A 162 -2.43 -5.90 1.14
N LYS A 163 -2.38 -6.48 -0.06
CA LYS A 163 -1.33 -6.25 -1.07
C LYS A 163 -1.81 -5.24 -2.11
N PHE A 164 -0.93 -4.32 -2.45
CA PHE A 164 -1.11 -3.30 -3.46
C PHE A 164 0.05 -3.36 -4.45
N TRP A 165 -0.26 -3.34 -5.73
CA TRP A 165 0.72 -3.11 -6.78
C TRP A 165 1.08 -1.64 -6.82
N LEU A 166 2.35 -1.34 -6.95
CA LEU A 166 2.91 0.00 -6.94
C LEU A 166 3.49 0.31 -8.31
N ARG A 167 3.14 1.47 -8.85
CA ARG A 167 3.88 2.16 -9.92
C ARG A 167 4.36 3.48 -9.36
N TRP A 168 5.59 3.85 -9.66
CA TRP A 168 6.10 5.18 -9.36
C TRP A 168 6.63 5.85 -10.61
N ASN A 169 6.56 7.17 -10.63
CA ASN A 169 7.11 8.03 -11.69
C ASN A 169 7.69 9.28 -11.03
N GLY A 170 8.95 9.60 -11.31
CA GLY A 170 9.62 10.69 -10.61
C GLY A 170 11.00 11.02 -11.15
N VAL A 171 11.69 11.88 -10.43
CA VAL A 171 13.07 12.28 -10.70
C VAL A 171 14.02 11.54 -9.78
N LEU A 172 15.07 10.98 -10.38
CA LEU A 172 16.26 10.52 -9.69
C LEU A 172 17.24 11.67 -9.55
N GLU A 173 17.67 11.94 -8.33
CA GLU A 173 18.68 12.94 -8.03
C GLU A 173 20.02 12.24 -7.80
N SER A 174 21.02 12.51 -8.63
CA SER A 174 22.38 12.03 -8.42
C SER A 174 23.15 13.04 -7.57
N MET A 175 23.48 12.70 -6.32
CA MET A 175 24.32 13.57 -5.48
C MET A 175 25.73 13.80 -6.07
N ALA A 176 26.24 12.90 -6.92
CA ALA A 176 27.57 13.01 -7.51
C ALA A 176 27.63 13.98 -8.69
N THR A 177 26.60 13.99 -9.54
CA THR A 177 26.58 14.77 -10.79
C THR A 177 25.60 15.94 -10.77
N LYS A 178 24.72 16.02 -9.75
CA LYS A 178 23.55 16.92 -9.71
C LYS A 178 22.68 16.82 -10.97
N GLU A 179 22.72 15.66 -11.61
CA GLU A 179 21.88 15.38 -12.76
C GLU A 179 20.56 14.82 -12.25
N GLU A 180 19.49 15.34 -12.83
CA GLU A 180 18.14 14.88 -12.62
C GLU A 180 17.73 14.01 -13.80
N LYS A 181 17.26 12.79 -13.49
CA LYS A 181 16.79 11.86 -14.51
C LYS A 181 15.37 11.42 -14.19
N ALA A 182 14.45 11.74 -15.09
CA ALA A 182 13.08 11.26 -14.97
C ALA A 182 13.02 9.74 -15.28
N GLU A 183 12.38 8.97 -14.40
CA GLU A 183 12.26 7.53 -14.50
C GLU A 183 10.93 7.05 -13.89
N SER A 184 10.55 5.84 -14.25
CA SER A 184 9.43 5.14 -13.63
C SER A 184 9.83 3.71 -13.28
N GLY A 185 9.18 3.15 -12.26
CA GLY A 185 9.42 1.77 -11.86
C GLY A 185 8.19 1.13 -11.23
N LEU A 186 8.33 -0.15 -10.91
CA LEU A 186 7.27 -0.99 -10.36
C LEU A 186 7.65 -1.49 -8.97
N GLY A 187 6.66 -2.02 -8.28
CA GLY A 187 6.84 -2.62 -6.97
C GLY A 187 5.53 -3.12 -6.39
N TYR A 188 5.55 -3.37 -5.09
CA TYR A 188 4.33 -3.62 -4.33
C TYR A 188 4.48 -3.18 -2.88
N ILE A 189 3.34 -2.97 -2.21
CA ILE A 189 3.23 -2.73 -0.78
C ILE A 189 2.27 -3.76 -0.19
N ILE A 190 2.63 -4.34 0.95
CA ILE A 190 1.81 -5.23 1.75
C ILE A 190 1.66 -4.60 3.13
N PHE A 191 0.42 -4.41 3.57
CA PHE A 191 0.11 -4.06 4.94
C PHE A 191 -0.11 -5.35 5.74
N PRO A 192 0.66 -5.64 6.80
CA PRO A 192 0.44 -6.85 7.60
C PRO A 192 -0.88 -6.86 8.39
N SER A 193 -1.60 -5.74 8.41
CA SER A 193 -2.84 -5.55 9.15
C SER A 193 -3.73 -4.52 8.47
N ASN A 194 -5.05 -4.67 8.65
CA ASN A 194 -6.08 -3.79 8.09
C ASN A 194 -6.08 -2.37 8.71
N ASP A 195 -5.24 -2.10 9.71
CA ASP A 195 -5.03 -0.76 10.27
C ASP A 195 -3.94 0.04 9.53
N CYS A 196 -3.23 -0.60 8.60
CA CYS A 196 -2.22 0.01 7.74
C CYS A 196 -1.16 0.80 8.51
N ARG A 197 -0.84 0.42 9.75
CA ARG A 197 0.17 1.13 10.58
C ARG A 197 1.60 0.86 10.14
N LYS A 198 1.84 -0.26 9.47
CA LYS A 198 3.15 -0.68 8.98
C LYS A 198 2.97 -1.30 7.61
N PHE A 199 4.02 -1.23 6.80
CA PHE A 199 4.04 -1.94 5.52
C PHE A 199 5.41 -2.54 5.23
N LYS A 200 5.42 -3.49 4.32
CA LYS A 200 6.62 -4.02 3.64
C LYS A 200 6.36 -4.01 2.15
N GLY A 201 7.41 -3.88 1.34
CA GLY A 201 7.25 -3.81 -0.09
C GLY A 201 8.57 -4.04 -0.83
N THR A 202 8.48 -4.02 -2.16
CA THR A 202 9.64 -3.98 -3.04
C THR A 202 9.54 -2.81 -4.00
N LEU A 203 10.71 -2.34 -4.44
CA LEU A 203 10.85 -1.26 -5.40
C LEU A 203 11.86 -1.65 -6.47
N ASN A 204 11.51 -1.38 -7.72
CA ASN A 204 12.39 -1.53 -8.88
C ASN A 204 12.79 -0.15 -9.40
N CYS A 205 14.04 0.00 -9.81
CA CYS A 205 14.59 1.19 -10.46
C CYS A 205 15.77 0.76 -11.35
N ALA A 206 15.64 0.96 -12.66
CA ALA A 206 16.63 0.52 -13.62
C ALA A 206 17.93 1.32 -13.51
N SER A 207 17.87 2.66 -13.36
CA SER A 207 19.10 3.47 -13.27
C SER A 207 19.87 3.27 -11.97
N LEU A 208 19.21 2.82 -10.91
CA LEU A 208 19.86 2.48 -9.64
C LEU A 208 20.21 0.99 -9.55
N GLU A 209 19.97 0.20 -10.60
CA GLU A 209 20.15 -1.26 -10.63
C GLU A 209 19.36 -1.98 -9.51
N TRP A 210 18.23 -1.41 -9.11
CA TRP A 210 17.35 -1.97 -8.10
C TRP A 210 16.38 -2.95 -8.74
N LYS A 211 16.55 -4.24 -8.40
CA LYS A 211 15.59 -5.30 -8.68
C LYS A 211 15.04 -5.88 -7.38
N ASP A 212 13.73 -5.74 -7.19
CA ASP A 212 12.97 -6.17 -6.02
C ASP A 212 13.57 -5.72 -4.69
N VAL A 213 14.06 -4.48 -4.63
CA VAL A 213 14.70 -3.94 -3.44
C VAL A 213 13.67 -3.79 -2.33
N ALA A 214 13.91 -4.47 -1.21
CA ALA A 214 13.03 -4.41 -0.07
C ALA A 214 13.01 -3.03 0.57
N PHE A 215 11.80 -2.52 0.82
CA PHE A 215 11.56 -1.35 1.65
C PHE A 215 10.41 -1.61 2.62
N SER A 216 10.38 -0.85 3.71
CA SER A 216 9.35 -0.99 4.73
C SER A 216 9.08 0.36 5.38
N GLY A 217 7.97 0.48 6.08
CA GLY A 217 7.66 1.73 6.75
C GLY A 217 6.66 1.60 7.88
N HIS A 218 6.54 2.68 8.65
CA HIS A 218 5.52 2.81 9.68
C HIS A 218 4.84 4.18 9.61
N LYS A 219 3.55 4.17 9.89
CA LYS A 219 2.70 5.35 9.81
C LYS A 219 3.03 6.30 10.96
N ILE A 220 3.33 7.55 10.62
CA ILE A 220 3.63 8.62 11.58
C ILE A 220 2.47 9.61 11.71
N ALA A 221 1.68 9.79 10.65
CA ALA A 221 0.52 10.67 10.66
C ALA A 221 -0.69 10.00 9.99
N PRO A 222 -1.91 10.14 10.52
CA PRO A 222 -3.13 9.54 9.96
C PRO A 222 -3.66 10.27 8.71
N ARG A 223 -3.16 11.47 8.44
CA ARG A 223 -3.47 12.29 7.27
C ARG A 223 -2.15 12.91 6.79
N SER A 224 -1.97 13.02 5.48
CA SER A 224 -0.89 13.82 4.93
C SER A 224 -1.08 15.29 5.32
N GLU A 225 0.02 16.01 5.45
CA GLU A 225 -0.04 17.45 5.75
C GLU A 225 -0.47 18.28 4.51
N SER A 226 -0.42 17.66 3.32
CA SER A 226 -0.65 18.30 2.03
C SER A 226 -1.57 17.43 1.14
N ASP A 227 -2.44 18.09 0.36
CA ASP A 227 -3.11 17.50 -0.81
C ASP A 227 -2.39 18.09 -2.03
N ILE A 228 -1.24 17.49 -2.36
CA ILE A 228 -0.38 17.97 -3.44
C ILE A 228 -0.97 17.47 -4.77
N PRO A 229 -1.06 18.31 -5.81
CA PRO A 229 -1.30 17.81 -7.16
C PRO A 229 -0.14 16.88 -7.55
N VAL A 230 -0.40 15.57 -7.54
CA VAL A 230 0.55 14.57 -8.01
C VAL A 230 0.47 14.53 -9.53
N ALA A 231 1.45 15.14 -10.18
CA ALA A 231 1.62 15.07 -11.63
C ALA A 231 2.10 13.68 -12.03
N TRP A 232 1.51 13.09 -13.07
CA TRP A 232 1.81 11.73 -13.51
C TRP A 232 2.38 11.75 -14.91
N GLY A 233 3.60 11.23 -15.08
CA GLY A 233 4.25 11.16 -16.39
C GLY A 233 5.60 11.86 -16.39
N VAL A 234 6.54 11.32 -17.17
CA VAL A 234 7.95 11.75 -17.25
C VAL A 234 8.07 13.24 -17.64
N ASN A 235 7.09 13.76 -18.38
CA ASN A 235 7.04 15.15 -18.85
C ASN A 235 6.27 16.10 -17.91
N GLU A 236 5.56 15.56 -16.91
CA GLU A 236 4.76 16.36 -15.96
C GLU A 236 5.41 16.45 -14.58
N VAL A 237 6.48 15.69 -14.32
CA VAL A 237 7.27 15.87 -13.10
C VAL A 237 7.98 17.22 -13.20
N PRO A 238 7.71 18.19 -12.30
CA PRO A 238 8.41 19.45 -12.32
C PRO A 238 9.90 19.20 -12.06
N MET A 239 10.73 19.49 -13.07
CA MET A 239 12.18 19.74 -12.91
C MET A 239 12.39 21.03 -12.11
#